data_AF-A0A4J1V1P6-F1
#
_entry.id   AF-A0A4J1V1P6-F1
#
_cell.length_a   1.000
_cell.length_b   1.000
_cell.length_c   1.000
_cell.angle_alpha   90.00
_cell.angle_beta   90.00
_cell.angle_gamma   90.00
#
_symmetry.space_group_name_H-M   'P 1'
#
loop_
_entity.id
_entity.type
_entity.pdbx_description
1 polymer ?
#
loop_
_entity_poly.entity_id
_entity_poly.type
_entity_poly.pdbx_seq_one_letter_code
_entity_poly.pdbx_strand_id
1 'polypeptide(L)'
;MLKKNDIVEVEIVDLTHEGAGVAKVDGLVFFVENALPSEKILMRVLKVNKKIGFGKVEKYLVQSPHRNQDLDLAYLRSGIADLGHLSYPEQLKFKTKQVKDSLYKIAGIADVEVAETLGMEHPVKYRNKAQVPVRRVNGVLETGFFRKNSHNLMPLEDFFIQDPVIDQVVVALRDLLRRFDLKPYDEKEQSGLIRNLVVRRGHYSGQIMVVLVTTRPKVFRVDQLIEQVIKQFPEIVSVMQNTNDQNTNAIFGKEWRTLYGQDYITDQMLGNDFQIAGPAFYQVNTEMAEKLYQTAIDFAELKKDDVVIDAYSGIGTIGLSVAKHVKEVYGVELIPEAVENSKKNAQLNNISNAHYVCDTAENAMKNWLKDGIQPTVILVDPPRKGLTESFIKASAQTGADRIAYISCNVATMARDIKLYQELGYELKKVQPVDLFPQTHHVETVALLSKLDVDKHISVEIELDEMDLTSAESKATYAQIKEYVWNKFELKVSTLYIAQIKKKCGIELREHYNKSKKDKQIIPQCTLEKEEAIMDALRHFKMI
;
A
#
# COMPACT_ATOMS: atom_id res chain seq x y z
N MET A 1 -11.98 -19.44 29.81
CA MET A 1 -11.15 -18.34 29.27
C MET A 1 -9.80 -18.92 28.91
N LEU A 2 -9.45 -18.89 27.62
CA LEU A 2 -8.18 -19.42 27.12
C LEU A 2 -6.99 -18.68 27.74
N LYS A 3 -5.97 -19.45 28.15
CA LYS A 3 -4.72 -18.96 28.73
C LYS A 3 -3.54 -19.32 27.81
N LYS A 4 -2.41 -18.66 28.06
CA LYS A 4 -1.15 -18.96 27.37
C LYS A 4 -0.78 -20.44 27.57
N ASN A 5 -0.38 -21.09 26.49
CA ASN A 5 -0.06 -22.51 26.34
C ASN A 5 -1.22 -23.50 26.36
N ASP A 6 -2.47 -23.04 26.49
CA ASP A 6 -3.62 -23.93 26.27
C ASP A 6 -3.58 -24.47 24.82
N ILE A 7 -3.99 -25.73 24.67
CA ILE A 7 -4.12 -26.39 23.38
C ILE A 7 -5.61 -26.57 23.09
N VAL A 8 -6.06 -26.08 21.95
CA VAL A 8 -7.46 -26.11 21.53
C VAL A 8 -7.56 -26.52 20.07
N GLU A 9 -8.55 -27.36 19.75
CA GLU A 9 -8.87 -27.71 18.37
C GLU A 9 -9.63 -26.56 17.71
N VAL A 10 -9.16 -26.13 16.53
CA VAL A 10 -9.77 -25.03 15.78
C VAL A 10 -9.78 -25.33 14.28
N GLU A 11 -10.74 -24.73 13.59
CA GLU A 11 -10.77 -24.65 12.13
C GLU A 11 -10.39 -23.23 11.69
N ILE A 12 -9.57 -23.15 10.64
CA ILE A 12 -9.17 -21.87 10.05
C ILE A 12 -10.22 -21.44 9.02
N VAL A 13 -10.76 -20.23 9.18
CA VAL A 13 -11.89 -19.73 8.38
C VAL A 13 -11.51 -18.67 7.35
N ASP A 14 -10.37 -17.99 7.50
CA ASP A 14 -9.89 -16.97 6.56
C ASP A 14 -8.38 -16.73 6.73
N LEU A 15 -7.82 -15.84 5.90
CA LEU A 15 -6.45 -15.32 6.01
C LEU A 15 -6.45 -13.81 6.26
N THR A 16 -5.50 -13.31 7.06
CA THR A 16 -5.25 -11.86 7.19
C THR A 16 -4.52 -11.32 5.97
N HIS A 17 -4.39 -9.99 5.87
CA HIS A 17 -3.59 -9.31 4.84
C HIS A 17 -2.16 -9.90 4.73
N GLU A 18 -1.53 -10.19 5.86
CA GLU A 18 -0.16 -10.72 5.96
C GLU A 18 -0.08 -12.26 5.84
N GLY A 19 -1.19 -12.93 5.48
CA GLY A 19 -1.23 -14.38 5.29
C GLY A 19 -1.28 -15.21 6.57
N ALA A 20 -1.69 -14.63 7.71
CA ALA A 20 -1.93 -15.40 8.93
C ALA A 20 -3.33 -16.04 8.92
N GLY A 21 -3.44 -17.30 9.33
CA GLY A 21 -4.71 -18.00 9.47
C GLY A 21 -5.57 -17.37 10.56
N VAL A 22 -6.87 -17.23 10.28
CA VAL A 22 -7.86 -16.67 11.20
C VAL A 22 -8.71 -17.80 11.78
N ALA A 23 -8.70 -17.96 13.10
CA ALA A 23 -9.59 -18.85 13.84
C ALA A 23 -10.50 -18.05 14.78
N LYS A 24 -11.73 -18.52 15.02
CA LYS A 24 -12.67 -17.91 15.96
C LYS A 24 -12.99 -18.88 17.09
N VAL A 25 -12.70 -18.51 18.33
CA VAL A 25 -12.90 -19.37 19.52
C VAL A 25 -13.41 -18.53 20.68
N ASP A 26 -14.50 -18.93 21.32
CA ASP A 26 -15.08 -18.26 22.50
C ASP A 26 -15.27 -16.74 22.33
N GLY A 27 -15.65 -16.28 21.13
CA GLY A 27 -15.82 -14.87 20.81
C GLY A 27 -14.51 -14.08 20.58
N LEU A 28 -13.36 -14.73 20.61
CA LEU A 28 -12.05 -14.16 20.28
C LEU A 28 -11.63 -14.53 18.85
N VAL A 29 -10.88 -13.63 18.21
CA VAL A 29 -10.23 -13.89 16.91
C VAL A 29 -8.76 -14.21 17.14
N PHE A 30 -8.31 -15.38 16.68
CA PHE A 30 -6.93 -15.82 16.77
C PHE A 30 -6.23 -15.73 15.42
N PHE A 31 -4.99 -15.24 15.44
CA PHE A 31 -4.07 -15.25 14.30
C PHE A 31 -3.05 -16.38 14.46
N VAL A 32 -2.92 -17.23 13.44
CA VAL A 32 -2.08 -18.43 13.46
C VAL A 32 -1.19 -18.46 12.23
N GLU A 33 0.12 -18.34 12.42
CA GLU A 33 1.07 -18.48 11.31
C GLU A 33 1.10 -19.91 10.76
N ASN A 34 1.34 -20.05 9.46
CA ASN A 34 1.42 -21.32 8.75
C ASN A 34 0.11 -22.16 8.83
N ALA A 35 -1.05 -21.53 8.89
CA ALA A 35 -2.35 -22.20 8.94
C ALA A 35 -3.27 -21.63 7.85
N LEU A 36 -3.76 -22.50 6.97
CA LEU A 36 -4.54 -22.13 5.79
C LEU A 36 -6.04 -22.35 6.01
N PRO A 37 -6.92 -21.65 5.29
CA PRO A 37 -8.37 -21.90 5.34
C PRO A 37 -8.71 -23.37 5.09
N SER A 38 -9.76 -23.86 5.75
CA SER A 38 -10.21 -25.27 5.82
C SER A 38 -9.33 -26.22 6.64
N GLU A 39 -8.16 -25.78 7.12
CA GLU A 39 -7.34 -26.62 8.00
C GLU A 39 -7.95 -26.76 9.38
N LYS A 40 -7.85 -27.97 9.92
CA LYS A 40 -8.14 -28.28 11.32
C LYS A 40 -6.84 -28.53 12.05
N ILE A 41 -6.61 -27.80 13.13
CA ILE A 41 -5.35 -27.85 13.87
C ILE A 41 -5.60 -27.95 15.37
N LEU A 42 -4.65 -28.56 16.07
CA LEU A 42 -4.44 -28.27 17.48
C LEU A 42 -3.61 -26.99 17.56
N MET A 43 -4.25 -25.89 17.98
CA MET A 43 -3.62 -24.60 18.15
C MET A 43 -3.10 -24.47 19.58
N ARG A 44 -1.79 -24.19 19.74
CA ARG A 44 -1.23 -23.75 21.02
C ARG A 44 -1.33 -22.24 21.13
N VAL A 45 -2.00 -21.76 22.18
CA VAL A 45 -2.17 -20.33 22.46
C VAL A 45 -0.84 -19.70 22.90
N LEU A 46 -0.39 -18.65 22.21
CA LEU A 46 0.84 -17.90 22.53
C LEU A 46 0.57 -16.65 23.37
N LYS A 47 -0.49 -15.92 23.01
CA LYS A 47 -0.88 -14.66 23.66
C LYS A 47 -2.38 -14.44 23.50
N VAL A 48 -3.04 -13.94 24.54
CA VAL A 48 -4.46 -13.57 24.52
C VAL A 48 -4.60 -12.14 25.00
N ASN A 49 -5.28 -11.31 24.22
CA ASN A 49 -5.67 -9.94 24.55
C ASN A 49 -7.20 -9.88 24.71
N LYS A 50 -7.77 -8.67 24.86
CA LYS A 50 -9.21 -8.47 25.12
C LYS A 50 -10.14 -9.00 24.01
N LYS A 51 -9.76 -8.86 22.73
CA LYS A 51 -10.57 -9.28 21.56
C LYS A 51 -9.84 -10.19 20.58
N ILE A 52 -8.51 -10.23 20.66
CA ILE A 52 -7.64 -10.96 19.73
C ILE A 52 -6.69 -11.86 20.48
N GLY A 53 -6.22 -12.91 19.82
CA GLY A 53 -5.19 -13.81 20.31
C GLY A 53 -4.20 -14.19 19.21
N PHE A 54 -3.09 -14.78 19.62
CA PHE A 54 -2.08 -15.33 18.74
C PHE A 54 -1.86 -16.79 19.11
N GLY A 55 -1.83 -17.66 18.10
CA GLY A 55 -1.60 -19.09 18.24
C GLY A 55 -0.47 -19.55 17.34
N LYS A 56 0.01 -20.76 17.60
CA LYS A 56 0.84 -21.53 16.66
C LYS A 56 0.22 -22.90 16.44
N VAL A 57 0.50 -23.48 15.29
CA VAL A 57 0.14 -24.87 15.02
C VAL A 57 0.99 -25.77 15.91
N GLU A 58 0.35 -26.56 16.76
CA GLU A 58 0.96 -27.65 17.51
C GLU A 58 0.95 -28.94 16.68
N LYS A 59 -0.19 -29.21 16.02
CA LYS A 59 -0.39 -30.38 15.16
C LYS A 59 -1.46 -30.08 14.12
N TYR A 60 -1.24 -30.50 12.87
CA TYR A 60 -2.27 -30.53 11.84
C TYR A 60 -3.12 -31.79 12.01
N LEU A 61 -4.44 -31.63 12.08
CA LEU A 61 -5.41 -32.72 12.05
C LEU A 61 -5.90 -32.96 10.62
N VAL A 62 -6.17 -31.87 9.90
CA VAL A 62 -6.51 -31.86 8.47
C VAL A 62 -5.73 -30.72 7.81
N GLN A 63 -4.96 -31.04 6.77
CA GLN A 63 -4.25 -30.05 5.96
C GLN A 63 -5.07 -29.65 4.74
N SER A 64 -4.88 -28.42 4.28
CA SER A 64 -5.57 -27.90 3.09
C SER A 64 -5.04 -28.60 1.84
N PRO A 65 -5.90 -28.92 0.85
CA PRO A 65 -5.43 -29.38 -0.46
C PRO A 65 -4.60 -28.32 -1.20
N HIS A 66 -4.68 -27.05 -0.76
CA HIS A 66 -3.93 -25.94 -1.33
C HIS A 66 -2.59 -25.68 -0.61
N ARG A 67 -2.18 -26.56 0.32
CA ARG A 67 -0.89 -26.43 1.00
C ARG A 67 0.25 -26.86 0.09
N ASN A 68 1.26 -26.00 -0.04
CA ASN A 68 2.56 -26.39 -0.57
C ASN A 68 3.37 -27.11 0.52
N GLN A 69 3.71 -28.38 0.29
CA GLN A 69 4.43 -29.22 1.25
C GLN A 69 5.95 -29.05 1.15
N ASP A 70 6.46 -28.47 0.06
CA ASP A 70 7.89 -28.44 -0.27
C ASP A 70 8.62 -27.22 0.31
N LEU A 71 7.90 -26.29 0.96
CA LEU A 71 8.49 -25.07 1.50
C LEU A 71 9.23 -25.33 2.82
N ASP A 72 10.51 -24.93 2.89
CA ASP A 72 11.21 -24.86 4.17
C ASP A 72 10.57 -23.79 5.09
N LEU A 73 10.24 -24.21 6.31
CA LEU A 73 9.68 -23.35 7.36
C LEU A 73 10.58 -22.15 7.71
N ALA A 74 11.87 -22.20 7.41
CA ALA A 74 12.79 -21.09 7.57
C ALA A 74 12.30 -19.84 6.82
N TYR A 75 11.73 -20.00 5.61
CA TYR A 75 11.25 -18.89 4.78
C TYR A 75 10.00 -18.21 5.35
N LEU A 76 9.12 -18.96 6.01
CA LEU A 76 7.97 -18.40 6.74
C LEU A 76 8.43 -17.63 7.98
N ARG A 77 9.36 -18.22 8.75
CA ARG A 77 9.85 -17.64 10.01
C ARG A 77 10.68 -16.39 9.80
N SER A 78 11.45 -16.34 8.72
CA SER A 78 12.20 -15.14 8.31
C SER A 78 11.29 -14.07 7.69
N GLY A 79 10.13 -14.47 7.16
CA GLY A 79 9.24 -13.57 6.42
C GLY A 79 9.71 -13.30 4.99
N ILE A 80 10.62 -14.13 4.47
CA ILE A 80 11.03 -14.10 3.06
C ILE A 80 9.86 -14.49 2.15
N ALA A 81 9.10 -15.52 2.55
CA ALA A 81 8.00 -16.08 1.75
C ALA A 81 6.80 -16.42 2.63
N ASP A 82 6.12 -15.41 3.19
CA ASP A 82 5.03 -15.61 4.13
C ASP A 82 3.77 -16.27 3.55
N LEU A 83 3.59 -16.25 2.22
CA LEU A 83 2.58 -17.04 1.51
C LEU A 83 3.14 -18.30 0.86
N GLY A 84 4.43 -18.62 0.99
CA GLY A 84 5.05 -19.75 0.28
C GLY A 84 4.46 -21.13 0.60
N HIS A 85 3.71 -21.23 1.70
CA HIS A 85 3.03 -22.44 2.15
C HIS A 85 1.64 -22.63 1.49
N LEU A 86 1.15 -21.62 0.76
CA LEU A 86 -0.05 -21.64 -0.05
C LEU A 86 0.32 -21.92 -1.51
N SER A 87 -0.44 -22.77 -2.19
CA SER A 87 -0.24 -23.04 -3.62
C SER A 87 -0.34 -21.77 -4.45
N TYR A 88 0.48 -21.65 -5.49
CA TYR A 88 0.59 -20.41 -6.25
C TYR A 88 -0.74 -19.90 -6.83
N PRO A 89 -1.62 -20.73 -7.42
CA PRO A 89 -2.92 -20.27 -7.90
C PRO A 89 -3.79 -19.63 -6.81
N GLU A 90 -3.74 -20.17 -5.58
CA GLU A 90 -4.47 -19.60 -4.45
C GLU A 90 -3.84 -18.32 -3.91
N GLN A 91 -2.52 -18.13 -4.06
CA GLN A 91 -1.89 -16.84 -3.79
C GLN A 91 -2.48 -15.75 -4.69
N LEU A 92 -2.63 -16.02 -6.00
CA LEU A 92 -3.21 -15.07 -6.95
C LEU A 92 -4.67 -14.73 -6.61
N LYS A 93 -5.48 -15.73 -6.28
CA LYS A 93 -6.88 -15.52 -5.84
C LYS A 93 -6.94 -14.69 -4.55
N PHE A 94 -6.07 -15.00 -3.59
CA PHE A 94 -5.98 -14.27 -2.33
C PHE A 94 -5.63 -12.79 -2.56
N LYS A 95 -4.63 -12.49 -3.41
CA LYS A 95 -4.26 -11.11 -3.77
C LYS A 95 -5.38 -10.38 -4.49
N THR A 96 -6.08 -11.03 -5.41
CA THR A 96 -7.27 -10.47 -6.08
C THR A 96 -8.38 -10.14 -5.08
N LYS A 97 -8.68 -11.06 -4.14
CA LYS A 97 -9.66 -10.82 -3.07
C LYS A 97 -9.28 -9.60 -2.23
N GLN A 98 -8.00 -9.44 -1.88
CA GLN A 98 -7.57 -8.29 -1.07
C GLN A 98 -7.84 -6.95 -1.76
N VAL A 99 -7.60 -6.85 -3.08
CA VAL A 99 -7.88 -5.62 -3.83
C VAL A 99 -9.37 -5.30 -3.81
N LYS A 100 -10.22 -6.30 -4.12
CA LYS A 100 -11.68 -6.18 -4.07
C LYS A 100 -12.16 -5.72 -2.68
N ASP A 101 -11.66 -6.39 -1.63
CA ASP A 101 -11.99 -6.07 -0.24
C ASP A 101 -11.58 -4.66 0.17
N SER A 102 -10.38 -4.20 -0.23
CA SER A 102 -9.90 -2.85 0.10
C SER A 102 -10.70 -1.76 -0.61
N LEU A 103 -11.01 -1.94 -1.89
CA LEU A 103 -11.86 -1.00 -2.64
C LEU A 103 -13.25 -0.89 -2.00
N TYR A 104 -13.86 -2.03 -1.66
CA TYR A 104 -15.17 -2.03 -1.01
C TYR A 104 -15.14 -1.41 0.39
N LYS A 105 -14.23 -1.86 1.26
CA LYS A 105 -14.21 -1.45 2.68
C LYS A 105 -13.76 0.00 2.89
N ILE A 106 -12.91 0.54 2.02
CA ILE A 106 -12.29 1.86 2.20
C ILE A 106 -12.91 2.90 1.26
N ALA A 107 -13.03 2.58 -0.03
CA ALA A 107 -13.57 3.50 -1.02
C ALA A 107 -15.09 3.38 -1.18
N GLY A 108 -15.72 2.30 -0.69
CA GLY A 108 -17.13 2.03 -0.91
C GLY A 108 -17.46 1.59 -2.34
N ILE A 109 -16.44 1.21 -3.12
CA ILE A 109 -16.58 0.84 -4.53
C ILE A 109 -16.82 -0.67 -4.62
N ALA A 110 -18.02 -1.06 -5.04
CA ALA A 110 -18.38 -2.45 -5.35
C ALA A 110 -18.44 -2.71 -6.86
N ASP A 111 -18.83 -1.70 -7.64
CA ASP A 111 -19.15 -1.83 -9.06
C ASP A 111 -17.95 -1.46 -9.94
N VAL A 112 -16.82 -2.14 -9.72
CA VAL A 112 -15.63 -2.01 -10.58
C VAL A 112 -15.06 -3.37 -10.91
N GLU A 113 -14.65 -3.53 -12.17
CA GLU A 113 -13.94 -4.74 -12.60
C GLU A 113 -12.52 -4.74 -12.02
N VAL A 114 -12.28 -5.71 -11.13
CA VAL A 114 -10.94 -6.07 -10.66
C VAL A 114 -10.58 -7.39 -11.33
N ALA A 115 -9.62 -7.32 -12.25
CA ALA A 115 -9.09 -8.49 -12.95
C ALA A 115 -8.41 -9.45 -11.96
N GLU A 116 -8.28 -10.71 -12.36
CA GLU A 116 -7.48 -11.67 -11.60
C GLU A 116 -6.00 -11.26 -11.61
N THR A 117 -5.30 -11.52 -10.50
CA THR A 117 -3.90 -11.11 -10.31
C THR A 117 -3.02 -11.72 -11.40
N LEU A 118 -2.26 -10.88 -12.09
CA LEU A 118 -1.30 -11.30 -13.10
C LEU A 118 -0.11 -11.98 -12.43
N GLY A 119 0.05 -13.29 -12.68
CA GLY A 119 1.08 -14.12 -12.07
C GLY A 119 2.41 -14.14 -12.84
N MET A 120 3.42 -14.63 -12.14
CA MET A 120 4.73 -15.02 -12.66
C MET A 120 4.70 -16.50 -13.04
N GLU A 121 5.27 -16.86 -14.20
CA GLU A 121 5.25 -18.25 -14.68
C GLU A 121 6.04 -19.18 -13.74
N HIS A 122 7.23 -18.73 -13.33
CA HIS A 122 8.10 -19.42 -12.40
C HIS A 122 8.31 -18.55 -11.14
N PRO A 123 7.44 -18.65 -10.12
CA PRO A 123 7.33 -17.66 -9.05
C PRO A 123 8.39 -17.81 -7.93
N VAL A 124 9.66 -18.02 -8.31
CA VAL A 124 10.82 -18.21 -7.42
C VAL A 124 12.05 -17.55 -8.05
N LYS A 125 13.12 -17.34 -7.25
CA LYS A 125 14.43 -16.87 -7.73
C LYS A 125 14.43 -15.58 -8.58
N TYR A 126 13.50 -14.66 -8.31
CA TYR A 126 13.24 -13.49 -9.15
C TYR A 126 13.95 -12.21 -8.69
N ARG A 127 14.42 -12.12 -7.42
CA ARG A 127 14.96 -10.87 -6.89
C ARG A 127 16.33 -10.56 -7.47
N ASN A 128 16.44 -9.39 -8.10
CA ASN A 128 17.67 -8.82 -8.65
C ASN A 128 18.51 -8.05 -7.61
N LYS A 129 18.02 -7.90 -6.36
CA LYS A 129 18.72 -7.21 -5.27
C LYS A 129 18.54 -7.91 -3.93
N ALA A 130 19.65 -8.16 -3.25
CA ALA A 130 19.72 -8.64 -1.87
C ALA A 130 20.14 -7.53 -0.91
N GLN A 131 19.54 -7.49 0.27
CA GLN A 131 19.97 -6.64 1.38
C GLN A 131 20.10 -7.51 2.63
N VAL A 132 21.32 -7.93 2.91
CA VAL A 132 21.61 -9.02 3.85
C VAL A 132 22.34 -8.45 5.07
N PRO A 133 21.73 -8.46 6.26
CA PRO A 133 22.45 -8.13 7.49
C PRO A 133 23.58 -9.14 7.77
N VAL A 134 24.69 -8.61 8.28
CA VAL A 134 25.85 -9.41 8.70
C VAL A 134 25.96 -9.32 10.22
N ARG A 135 25.81 -10.43 10.93
CA ARG A 135 25.84 -10.47 12.40
C ARG A 135 26.72 -11.61 12.89
N ARG A 136 27.07 -11.58 14.17
CA ARG A 136 27.65 -12.74 14.85
C ARG A 136 26.53 -13.64 15.37
N VAL A 137 26.54 -14.90 15.00
CA VAL A 137 25.63 -15.94 15.53
C VAL A 137 26.48 -17.12 15.97
N ASN A 138 26.30 -17.59 17.22
CA ASN A 138 27.08 -18.70 17.79
C ASN A 138 28.61 -18.54 17.62
N GLY A 139 29.12 -17.31 17.79
CA GLY A 139 30.54 -16.99 17.67
C GLY A 139 31.05 -16.77 16.24
N VAL A 140 30.26 -17.09 15.21
CA VAL A 140 30.67 -17.02 13.79
C VAL A 140 30.00 -15.82 13.10
N LEU A 141 30.70 -15.20 12.14
CA LEU A 141 30.10 -14.19 11.25
C LEU A 141 29.14 -14.89 10.29
N GLU A 142 27.88 -14.49 10.30
CA GLU A 142 26.82 -15.07 9.47
C GLU A 142 26.13 -14.01 8.61
N THR A 143 25.65 -14.47 7.46
CA THR A 143 24.71 -13.78 6.56
C THR A 143 23.38 -14.48 6.61
N GLY A 144 22.29 -13.74 6.47
CA GLY A 144 20.96 -14.32 6.46
C GLY A 144 19.88 -13.26 6.56
N PHE A 145 18.73 -13.63 7.11
CA PHE A 145 17.61 -12.72 7.25
C PHE A 145 17.10 -12.69 8.68
N PHE A 146 16.52 -11.57 9.11
CA PHE A 146 15.96 -11.48 10.44
C PHE A 146 14.67 -12.29 10.55
N ARG A 147 14.47 -12.96 11.69
CA ARG A 147 13.17 -13.55 12.02
C ARG A 147 12.11 -12.45 12.14
N LYS A 148 10.90 -12.70 11.63
CA LYS A 148 9.76 -11.76 11.70
C LYS A 148 9.65 -11.11 13.09
N ASN A 149 9.44 -9.80 13.10
CA ASN A 149 9.27 -8.99 14.31
C ASN A 149 10.48 -9.02 15.28
N SER A 150 11.70 -9.19 14.77
CA SER A 150 12.93 -9.17 15.59
C SER A 150 14.16 -8.75 14.77
N HIS A 151 15.29 -8.50 15.45
CA HIS A 151 16.63 -8.45 14.82
C HIS A 151 17.46 -9.71 15.13
N ASN A 152 16.79 -10.84 15.34
CA ASN A 152 17.46 -12.13 15.51
C ASN A 152 17.77 -12.72 14.13
N LEU A 153 19.06 -12.73 13.75
CA LEU A 153 19.51 -13.23 12.46
C LEU A 153 19.31 -14.76 12.37
N MET A 154 18.66 -15.21 11.30
CA MET A 154 18.63 -16.61 10.89
C MET A 154 19.65 -16.79 9.77
N PRO A 155 20.74 -17.56 9.99
CA PRO A 155 21.72 -17.84 8.94
C PRO A 155 21.06 -18.56 7.77
N LEU A 156 21.33 -18.09 6.55
CA LEU A 156 20.79 -18.62 5.30
C LEU A 156 21.84 -18.55 4.19
N GLU A 157 21.81 -19.52 3.28
CA GLU A 157 22.62 -19.55 2.06
C GLU A 157 21.74 -19.48 0.82
N ASP A 158 20.63 -20.24 0.79
CA ASP A 158 19.57 -20.15 -0.22
C ASP A 158 18.45 -19.23 0.30
N PHE A 159 18.15 -18.16 -0.44
CA PHE A 159 17.12 -17.17 -0.10
C PHE A 159 15.79 -17.37 -0.83
N PHE A 160 15.63 -18.48 -1.57
CA PHE A 160 14.43 -18.97 -2.25
C PHE A 160 13.89 -18.09 -3.40
N ILE A 161 13.57 -16.84 -3.10
CA ILE A 161 13.03 -15.85 -4.06
C ILE A 161 14.12 -14.99 -4.71
N GLN A 162 15.39 -15.25 -4.42
CA GLN A 162 16.51 -14.44 -4.89
C GLN A 162 17.23 -15.09 -6.06
N ASP A 163 17.80 -14.28 -6.97
CA ASP A 163 18.64 -14.79 -8.04
C ASP A 163 19.78 -15.66 -7.43
N PRO A 164 19.95 -16.92 -7.89
CA PRO A 164 20.90 -17.85 -7.31
C PRO A 164 22.37 -17.40 -7.43
N VAL A 165 22.72 -16.52 -8.38
CA VAL A 165 24.06 -15.96 -8.47
C VAL A 165 24.29 -14.93 -7.36
N ILE A 166 23.26 -14.16 -7.00
CA ILE A 166 23.35 -13.24 -5.86
C ILE A 166 23.58 -14.02 -4.57
N ASP A 167 22.88 -15.14 -4.37
CA ASP A 167 23.10 -16.03 -3.22
C ASP A 167 24.56 -16.49 -3.15
N GLN A 168 25.12 -16.94 -4.27
CA GLN A 168 26.52 -17.35 -4.38
C GLN A 168 27.50 -16.22 -4.03
N VAL A 169 27.24 -15.00 -4.51
CA VAL A 169 28.09 -13.83 -4.21
C VAL A 169 28.03 -13.49 -2.72
N VAL A 170 26.85 -13.52 -2.10
CA VAL A 170 26.68 -13.27 -0.66
C VAL A 170 27.44 -14.31 0.17
N VAL A 171 27.35 -15.59 -0.19
CA VAL A 171 28.07 -16.68 0.49
C VAL A 171 29.58 -16.54 0.32
N ALA A 172 30.06 -16.23 -0.88
CA ALA A 172 31.49 -16.00 -1.12
C ALA A 172 32.03 -14.79 -0.33
N LEU A 173 31.27 -13.70 -0.29
CA LEU A 173 31.61 -12.53 0.52
C LEU A 173 31.64 -12.88 2.00
N ARG A 174 30.65 -13.61 2.53
CA ARG A 174 30.66 -14.09 3.92
C ARG A 174 31.95 -14.83 4.25
N ASP A 175 32.34 -15.76 3.38
CA ASP A 175 33.54 -16.58 3.61
C ASP A 175 34.83 -15.76 3.49
N LEU A 176 34.90 -14.77 2.60
CA LEU A 176 36.00 -13.80 2.54
C LEU A 176 36.04 -12.92 3.79
N LEU A 177 34.91 -12.38 4.25
CA LEU A 177 34.85 -11.59 5.48
C LEU A 177 35.40 -12.38 6.68
N ARG A 178 35.10 -13.68 6.77
CA ARG A 178 35.67 -14.60 7.76
C ARG A 178 37.18 -14.76 7.61
N ARG A 179 37.68 -15.05 6.39
CA ARG A 179 39.12 -15.24 6.12
C ARG A 179 39.95 -13.99 6.40
N PHE A 180 39.40 -12.80 6.12
CA PHE A 180 40.07 -11.53 6.37
C PHE A 180 39.90 -11.01 7.81
N ASP A 181 39.16 -11.74 8.65
CA ASP A 181 38.82 -11.42 10.05
C ASP A 181 38.13 -10.05 10.23
N LEU A 182 37.25 -9.71 9.27
CA LEU A 182 36.44 -8.50 9.34
C LEU A 182 35.28 -8.70 10.31
N LYS A 183 35.10 -7.75 11.23
CA LYS A 183 34.15 -7.90 12.34
C LYS A 183 32.72 -7.54 11.91
N PRO A 184 31.71 -8.39 12.18
CA PRO A 184 30.31 -8.06 11.93
C PRO A 184 29.83 -6.99 12.91
N TYR A 185 28.79 -6.25 12.54
CA TYR A 185 28.18 -5.23 13.40
C TYR A 185 27.40 -5.88 14.56
N ASP A 186 27.54 -5.31 15.75
CA ASP A 186 26.71 -5.61 16.92
C ASP A 186 25.87 -4.38 17.28
N GLU A 187 24.55 -4.50 17.18
CA GLU A 187 23.61 -3.39 17.46
C GLU A 187 23.58 -2.98 18.93
N LYS A 188 23.78 -3.91 19.86
CA LYS A 188 23.72 -3.64 21.31
C LYS A 188 24.99 -2.96 21.80
N GLU A 189 26.13 -3.45 21.35
CA GLU A 189 27.44 -2.88 21.70
C GLU A 189 27.80 -1.68 20.81
N GLN A 190 27.08 -1.48 19.71
CA GLN A 190 27.41 -0.51 18.64
C GLN A 190 28.85 -0.69 18.14
N SER A 191 29.31 -1.95 18.11
CA SER A 191 30.67 -2.34 17.80
C SER A 191 30.75 -3.06 16.44
N GLY A 192 31.96 -3.35 15.96
CA GLY A 192 32.18 -4.03 14.69
C GLY A 192 32.33 -3.10 13.49
N LEU A 193 32.32 -3.69 12.29
CA LEU A 193 32.61 -2.99 11.03
C LEU A 193 31.51 -3.23 9.98
N ILE A 194 31.25 -4.50 9.61
CA ILE A 194 30.34 -4.84 8.51
C ILE A 194 28.90 -4.90 9.02
N ARG A 195 28.06 -3.95 8.60
CA ARG A 195 26.63 -3.94 8.96
C ARG A 195 25.85 -4.86 8.05
N ASN A 196 25.91 -4.61 6.74
CA ASN A 196 25.12 -5.30 5.74
C ASN A 196 25.97 -5.51 4.47
N LEU A 197 25.59 -6.53 3.71
CA LEU A 197 25.95 -6.67 2.30
C LEU A 197 24.72 -6.31 1.48
N VAL A 198 24.88 -5.44 0.48
CA VAL A 198 23.86 -5.25 -0.55
C VAL A 198 24.46 -5.72 -1.86
N VAL A 199 23.78 -6.61 -2.55
CA VAL A 199 24.24 -7.11 -3.85
C VAL A 199 23.09 -6.91 -4.82
N ARG A 200 23.36 -6.25 -5.95
CA ARG A 200 22.41 -6.09 -7.05
C ARG A 200 23.02 -6.73 -8.29
N ARG A 201 22.23 -7.52 -9.01
CA ARG A 201 22.59 -8.11 -10.30
C ARG A 201 21.56 -7.68 -11.33
N GLY A 202 21.99 -7.16 -12.48
CA GLY A 202 21.06 -6.89 -13.58
C GLY A 202 20.41 -8.18 -14.05
N HIS A 203 19.07 -8.19 -14.15
CA HIS A 203 18.30 -9.36 -14.56
C HIS A 203 18.67 -9.81 -15.97
N TYR A 204 18.80 -8.87 -16.90
CA TYR A 204 19.16 -9.16 -18.29
C TYR A 204 20.66 -9.05 -18.54
N SER A 205 21.32 -8.06 -17.93
CA SER A 205 22.74 -7.81 -18.20
C SER A 205 23.70 -8.73 -17.45
N GLY A 206 23.27 -9.32 -16.33
CA GLY A 206 24.11 -10.09 -15.43
C GLY A 206 25.14 -9.26 -14.65
N GLN A 207 25.23 -7.94 -14.87
CA GLN A 207 26.21 -7.08 -14.20
C GLN A 207 25.94 -7.01 -12.70
N ILE A 208 27.00 -7.16 -11.89
CA ILE A 208 26.88 -7.23 -10.44
C ILE A 208 27.49 -5.97 -9.78
N MET A 209 26.74 -5.38 -8.87
CA MET A 209 27.20 -4.40 -7.89
C MET A 209 27.21 -5.03 -6.51
N VAL A 210 28.35 -4.92 -5.81
CA VAL A 210 28.48 -5.26 -4.39
C VAL A 210 28.62 -3.98 -3.58
N VAL A 211 27.83 -3.81 -2.52
CA VAL A 211 27.95 -2.70 -1.56
C VAL A 211 28.31 -3.26 -0.19
N LEU A 212 29.47 -2.84 0.32
CA LEU A 212 29.87 -3.07 1.71
C LEU A 212 29.32 -1.93 2.56
N VAL A 213 28.28 -2.21 3.35
CA VAL A 213 27.75 -1.24 4.33
C VAL A 213 28.55 -1.37 5.61
N THR A 214 29.27 -0.31 5.96
CA THR A 214 30.28 -0.32 7.04
C THR A 214 30.01 0.78 8.06
N THR A 215 30.47 0.60 9.30
CA THR A 215 30.36 1.63 10.35
C THR A 215 31.42 2.73 10.23
N ARG A 216 32.51 2.49 9.48
CA ARG A 216 33.65 3.40 9.34
C ARG A 216 34.29 3.30 7.95
N PRO A 217 34.93 4.36 7.43
CA PRO A 217 35.53 4.35 6.09
C PRO A 217 36.66 3.33 5.90
N LYS A 218 37.47 3.08 6.93
CA LYS A 218 38.65 2.20 6.81
C LYS A 218 38.29 0.72 6.92
N VAL A 219 38.49 -0.02 5.84
CA VAL A 219 38.37 -1.49 5.79
C VAL A 219 39.75 -2.09 5.50
N PHE A 220 40.28 -2.88 6.43
CA PHE A 220 41.62 -3.45 6.31
C PHE A 220 41.67 -4.53 5.20
N ARG A 221 42.67 -4.44 4.31
CA ARG A 221 42.88 -5.36 3.16
C ARG A 221 41.67 -5.48 2.22
N VAL A 222 40.89 -4.41 2.08
CA VAL A 222 39.71 -4.42 1.20
C VAL A 222 40.06 -4.70 -0.26
N ASP A 223 41.19 -4.20 -0.75
CA ASP A 223 41.63 -4.44 -2.14
C ASP A 223 41.90 -5.93 -2.40
N GLN A 224 42.53 -6.63 -1.45
CA GLN A 224 42.77 -8.08 -1.55
C GLN A 224 41.48 -8.90 -1.47
N LEU A 225 40.49 -8.42 -0.71
CA LEU A 225 39.16 -9.03 -0.68
C LEU A 225 38.46 -8.85 -2.03
N ILE A 226 38.51 -7.63 -2.59
CA ILE A 226 37.95 -7.30 -3.90
C ILE A 226 38.59 -8.18 -4.99
N GLU A 227 39.92 -8.26 -5.03
CA GLU A 227 40.64 -9.11 -5.98
C GLU A 227 40.19 -10.57 -5.95
N GLN A 228 39.85 -11.12 -4.78
CA GLN A 228 39.38 -12.50 -4.66
C GLN A 228 37.94 -12.65 -5.15
N VAL A 229 37.04 -11.73 -4.81
CA VAL A 229 35.63 -11.85 -5.21
C VAL A 229 35.44 -11.62 -6.70
N ILE A 230 36.15 -10.66 -7.32
CA ILE A 230 36.05 -10.43 -8.77
C ILE A 230 36.67 -11.56 -9.59
N LYS A 231 37.68 -12.27 -9.04
CA LYS A 231 38.21 -13.49 -9.67
C LYS A 231 37.18 -14.61 -9.71
N GLN A 232 36.36 -14.72 -8.66
CA GLN A 232 35.29 -15.72 -8.59
C GLN A 232 34.06 -15.30 -9.42
N PHE A 233 33.74 -14.01 -9.46
CA PHE A 233 32.60 -13.44 -10.19
C PHE A 233 33.07 -12.29 -11.09
N PRO A 234 33.53 -12.60 -12.32
CA PRO A 234 34.00 -11.59 -13.27
C PRO A 234 32.92 -10.59 -13.73
N GLU A 235 31.65 -10.91 -13.51
CA GLU A 235 30.50 -10.05 -13.79
C GLU A 235 30.36 -8.88 -12.79
N ILE A 236 31.16 -8.85 -11.71
CA ILE A 236 31.23 -7.70 -10.80
C ILE A 236 31.91 -6.54 -11.51
N VAL A 237 31.11 -5.52 -11.85
CA VAL A 237 31.58 -4.27 -12.47
C VAL A 237 31.67 -3.12 -11.47
N SER A 238 31.10 -3.30 -10.27
CA SER A 238 31.06 -2.27 -9.23
C SER A 238 31.23 -2.89 -7.84
N VAL A 239 32.18 -2.36 -7.07
CA VAL A 239 32.23 -2.54 -5.61
C VAL A 239 32.18 -1.18 -4.94
N MET A 240 31.13 -0.97 -4.16
CA MET A 240 30.84 0.27 -3.44
C MET A 240 31.02 0.06 -1.94
N GLN A 241 31.33 1.14 -1.25
CA GLN A 241 31.24 1.26 0.18
C GLN A 241 30.18 2.31 0.53
N ASN A 242 29.32 1.97 1.49
CA ASN A 242 28.48 2.95 2.15
C ASN A 242 28.85 3.00 3.64
N THR A 243 29.06 4.19 4.18
CA THR A 243 29.35 4.39 5.61
C THR A 243 28.07 4.78 6.34
N ASN A 244 27.64 3.92 7.27
CA ASN A 244 26.54 4.17 8.18
C ASN A 244 27.01 4.02 9.64
N ASP A 245 27.37 5.15 10.23
CA ASP A 245 27.87 5.30 11.60
C ASP A 245 26.77 5.53 12.63
N GLN A 246 25.49 5.57 12.20
CA GLN A 246 24.36 5.90 13.07
C GLN A 246 23.72 4.66 13.71
N ASN A 247 23.13 4.85 14.89
CA ASN A 247 22.24 3.86 15.51
C ASN A 247 20.83 4.02 14.93
N THR A 248 20.61 3.41 13.76
CA THR A 248 19.36 3.50 13.01
C THR A 248 19.06 2.18 12.30
N ASN A 249 17.77 1.96 12.01
CA ASN A 249 17.31 0.84 11.19
C ASN A 249 17.47 1.11 9.69
N ALA A 250 17.75 2.35 9.27
CA ALA A 250 18.11 2.63 7.89
C ALA A 250 19.40 1.89 7.53
N ILE A 251 19.39 1.19 6.39
CA ILE A 251 20.54 0.40 5.95
C ILE A 251 21.68 1.32 5.52
N PHE A 252 21.38 2.29 4.65
CA PHE A 252 22.38 3.20 4.10
C PHE A 252 22.57 4.45 4.96
N GLY A 253 23.82 4.87 5.11
CA GLY A 253 24.20 6.19 5.57
C GLY A 253 24.39 7.16 4.40
N LYS A 254 24.94 8.34 4.70
CA LYS A 254 25.04 9.45 3.73
C LYS A 254 26.26 9.33 2.80
N GLU A 255 27.35 8.74 3.28
CA GLU A 255 28.61 8.70 2.54
C GLU A 255 28.71 7.45 1.66
N TRP A 256 29.02 7.67 0.39
CA TRP A 256 29.24 6.62 -0.61
C TRP A 256 30.63 6.77 -1.23
N ARG A 257 31.28 5.64 -1.48
CA ARG A 257 32.60 5.59 -2.12
C ARG A 257 32.70 4.40 -3.06
N THR A 258 33.23 4.63 -4.26
CA THR A 258 33.61 3.55 -5.17
C THR A 258 34.93 2.94 -4.74
N LEU A 259 34.95 1.63 -4.49
CA LEU A 259 36.16 0.87 -4.17
C LEU A 259 36.75 0.20 -5.42
N TYR A 260 35.90 -0.20 -6.37
CA TYR A 260 36.31 -0.83 -7.62
C TYR A 260 35.31 -0.57 -8.74
N GLY A 261 35.83 -0.35 -9.95
CA GLY A 261 35.04 -0.26 -11.18
C GLY A 261 34.13 0.96 -11.21
N GLN A 262 32.87 0.72 -11.54
CA GLN A 262 31.83 1.74 -11.73
C GLN A 262 31.09 2.03 -10.41
N ASP A 263 30.35 3.14 -10.36
CA ASP A 263 29.41 3.48 -9.27
C ASP A 263 27.94 3.12 -9.58
N TYR A 264 27.72 2.44 -10.70
CA TYR A 264 26.43 1.92 -11.16
C TYR A 264 26.60 0.52 -11.78
N ILE A 265 25.48 -0.14 -12.05
CA ILE A 265 25.38 -1.21 -13.06
C ILE A 265 24.41 -0.76 -14.15
N THR A 266 24.50 -1.35 -15.33
CA THR A 266 23.48 -1.20 -16.37
C THR A 266 22.59 -2.44 -16.42
N ASP A 267 21.29 -2.26 -16.49
CA ASP A 267 20.32 -3.34 -16.76
C ASP A 267 19.20 -2.85 -17.67
N GLN A 268 18.41 -3.77 -18.23
CA GLN A 268 17.35 -3.43 -19.19
C GLN A 268 15.96 -3.52 -18.58
N MET A 269 15.06 -2.67 -19.06
CA MET A 269 13.62 -2.77 -18.80
C MET A 269 12.84 -2.17 -19.97
N LEU A 270 11.87 -2.90 -20.50
CA LEU A 270 11.05 -2.49 -21.65
C LEU A 270 11.89 -2.01 -22.86
N GLY A 271 13.02 -2.68 -23.10
CA GLY A 271 13.92 -2.40 -24.22
C GLY A 271 14.76 -1.11 -24.09
N ASN A 272 14.82 -0.52 -22.89
CA ASN A 272 15.70 0.60 -22.57
C ASN A 272 16.78 0.18 -21.57
N ASP A 273 17.98 0.72 -21.70
CA ASP A 273 19.09 0.55 -20.76
C ASP A 273 18.97 1.55 -19.61
N PHE A 274 19.18 1.09 -18.37
CA PHE A 274 19.16 1.93 -17.18
C PHE A 274 20.46 1.77 -16.40
N GLN A 275 21.15 2.87 -16.14
CA GLN A 275 22.21 2.93 -15.14
C GLN A 275 21.57 3.05 -13.75
N ILE A 276 21.95 2.13 -12.86
CA ILE A 276 21.37 1.96 -11.54
C ILE A 276 22.46 2.13 -10.49
N ALA A 277 22.45 3.27 -9.81
CA ALA A 277 23.34 3.53 -8.68
C ALA A 277 22.97 2.69 -7.44
N GLY A 278 23.92 2.56 -6.51
CA GLY A 278 23.73 1.83 -5.24
C GLY A 278 22.46 2.20 -4.45
N PRO A 279 22.23 3.49 -4.11
CA PRO A 279 21.06 3.90 -3.34
C PRO A 279 19.77 3.98 -4.16
N ALA A 280 19.86 3.99 -5.49
CA ALA A 280 18.70 4.22 -6.36
C ALA A 280 17.65 3.13 -6.19
N PHE A 281 16.38 3.53 -6.17
CA PHE A 281 15.26 2.61 -6.27
C PHE A 281 15.20 2.02 -7.69
N TYR A 282 14.95 0.72 -7.75
CA TYR A 282 14.74 -0.05 -8.97
C TYR A 282 13.91 -1.27 -8.58
N GLN A 283 12.94 -1.63 -9.41
CA GLN A 283 12.05 -2.76 -9.12
C GLN A 283 12.87 -4.04 -8.98
N VAL A 284 12.63 -4.79 -7.90
CA VAL A 284 13.47 -5.95 -7.57
C VAL A 284 13.10 -7.21 -8.35
N ASN A 285 11.95 -7.22 -9.01
CA ASN A 285 11.49 -8.29 -9.90
C ASN A 285 11.31 -7.70 -11.30
N THR A 286 12.34 -7.79 -12.14
CA THR A 286 12.33 -7.12 -13.46
C THR A 286 11.25 -7.69 -14.37
N GLU A 287 11.08 -9.02 -14.43
CA GLU A 287 10.06 -9.68 -15.27
C GLU A 287 8.64 -9.17 -14.95
N MET A 288 8.29 -9.13 -13.67
CA MET A 288 6.96 -8.69 -13.26
C MET A 288 6.81 -7.16 -13.28
N ALA A 289 7.91 -6.41 -13.15
CA ALA A 289 7.91 -4.95 -13.30
C ALA A 289 7.60 -4.53 -14.74
N GLU A 290 8.14 -5.25 -15.73
CA GLU A 290 7.81 -5.02 -17.13
C GLU A 290 6.32 -5.25 -17.40
N LYS A 291 5.75 -6.32 -16.85
CA LYS A 291 4.29 -6.58 -16.93
C LYS A 291 3.47 -5.50 -16.22
N LEU A 292 3.92 -5.02 -15.06
CA LEU A 292 3.27 -3.93 -14.30
C LEU A 292 3.24 -2.63 -15.12
N TYR A 293 4.39 -2.24 -15.66
CA TYR A 293 4.52 -1.00 -16.43
C TYR A 293 3.81 -1.10 -17.78
N GLN A 294 3.89 -2.26 -18.46
CA GLN A 294 3.10 -2.49 -19.67
C GLN A 294 1.60 -2.37 -19.38
N THR A 295 1.12 -2.91 -18.26
CA THR A 295 -0.29 -2.76 -17.84
C THR A 295 -0.67 -1.29 -17.65
N ALA A 296 0.19 -0.48 -17.01
CA ALA A 296 -0.04 0.95 -16.84
C ALA A 296 -0.07 1.70 -18.18
N ILE A 297 0.81 1.33 -19.11
CA ILE A 297 0.85 1.87 -20.49
C ILE A 297 -0.43 1.53 -21.25
N ASP A 298 -0.85 0.27 -21.20
CA ASP A 298 -2.05 -0.23 -21.87
C ASP A 298 -3.31 0.42 -21.29
N PHE A 299 -3.35 0.63 -19.96
CA PHE A 299 -4.45 1.30 -19.29
C PHE A 299 -4.53 2.78 -19.64
N ALA A 300 -3.39 3.45 -19.77
CA ALA A 300 -3.34 4.87 -20.10
C ALA A 300 -3.74 5.18 -21.55
N GLU A 301 -3.76 4.17 -22.44
CA GLU A 301 -4.12 4.30 -23.86
C GLU A 301 -3.35 5.44 -24.54
N LEU A 302 -2.03 5.41 -24.37
CA LEU A 302 -1.12 6.49 -24.76
C LEU A 302 -1.15 6.76 -26.27
N LYS A 303 -1.17 8.03 -26.62
CA LYS A 303 -1.15 8.55 -28.00
C LYS A 303 0.08 9.42 -28.24
N LYS A 304 0.47 9.57 -29.51
CA LYS A 304 1.65 10.35 -29.91
C LYS A 304 1.59 11.83 -29.57
N ASP A 305 0.39 12.36 -29.35
CA ASP A 305 0.13 13.75 -28.96
C ASP A 305 -0.01 13.94 -27.44
N ASP A 306 -0.01 12.86 -26.66
CA ASP A 306 -0.14 12.92 -25.21
C ASP A 306 1.08 13.62 -24.57
N VAL A 307 0.81 14.39 -23.52
CA VAL A 307 1.83 15.00 -22.65
C VAL A 307 1.70 14.32 -21.30
N VAL A 308 2.74 13.58 -20.91
CA VAL A 308 2.72 12.72 -19.73
C VAL A 308 3.47 13.37 -18.59
N ILE A 309 2.86 13.37 -17.39
CA ILE A 309 3.59 13.57 -16.14
C ILE A 309 3.98 12.21 -15.56
N ASP A 310 5.26 12.03 -15.26
CA ASP A 310 5.79 10.91 -14.48
C ASP A 310 6.13 11.41 -13.06
N ALA A 311 5.20 11.23 -12.12
CA ALA A 311 5.40 11.67 -10.74
C ALA A 311 6.02 10.56 -9.89
N TYR A 312 6.98 10.95 -9.05
CA TYR A 312 7.84 10.00 -8.32
C TYR A 312 8.71 9.16 -9.27
N SER A 313 9.23 9.83 -10.30
CA SER A 313 9.88 9.19 -11.45
C SER A 313 11.13 8.35 -11.12
N GLY A 314 11.72 8.49 -9.93
CA GLY A 314 12.93 7.76 -9.55
C GLY A 314 14.05 7.98 -10.56
N ILE A 315 14.55 6.89 -11.16
CA ILE A 315 15.58 6.93 -12.22
C ILE A 315 15.00 6.98 -13.64
N GLY A 316 13.70 7.29 -13.77
CA GLY A 316 12.99 7.47 -15.04
C GLY A 316 12.48 6.18 -15.67
N THR A 317 12.30 5.09 -14.91
CA THR A 317 11.93 3.77 -15.48
C THR A 317 10.60 3.82 -16.22
N ILE A 318 9.58 4.47 -15.64
CA ILE A 318 8.26 4.59 -16.25
C ILE A 318 8.29 5.62 -17.39
N GLY A 319 8.70 6.86 -17.11
CA GLY A 319 8.74 7.94 -18.09
C GLY A 319 9.55 7.62 -19.35
N LEU A 320 10.74 7.02 -19.23
CA LEU A 320 11.55 6.65 -20.38
C LEU A 320 10.96 5.48 -21.18
N SER A 321 10.22 4.58 -20.52
CA SER A 321 9.53 3.48 -21.21
C SER A 321 8.38 3.99 -22.08
N VAL A 322 7.73 5.08 -21.68
CA VAL A 322 6.61 5.66 -22.44
C VAL A 322 7.02 6.73 -23.44
N ALA A 323 8.23 7.31 -23.30
CA ALA A 323 8.68 8.44 -24.09
C ALA A 323 8.61 8.22 -25.61
N LYS A 324 8.82 6.99 -26.08
CA LYS A 324 8.72 6.63 -27.52
C LYS A 324 7.28 6.67 -28.05
N HIS A 325 6.27 6.69 -27.18
CA HIS A 325 4.85 6.58 -27.53
C HIS A 325 4.08 7.90 -27.42
N VAL A 326 4.69 8.94 -26.84
CA VAL A 326 4.02 10.20 -26.49
C VAL A 326 4.79 11.42 -27.02
N LYS A 327 4.19 12.61 -26.88
CA LYS A 327 4.80 13.86 -27.35
C LYS A 327 5.94 14.28 -26.45
N GLU A 328 5.66 14.47 -25.16
CA GLU A 328 6.61 14.90 -24.14
C GLU A 328 6.35 14.15 -22.82
N VAL A 329 7.42 13.90 -22.08
CA VAL A 329 7.38 13.34 -20.72
C VAL A 329 8.00 14.35 -19.75
N TYR A 330 7.28 14.64 -18.68
CA TYR A 330 7.70 15.53 -17.59
C TYR A 330 7.81 14.75 -16.29
N GLY A 331 9.04 14.41 -15.91
CA GLY A 331 9.34 13.66 -14.70
C GLY A 331 9.68 14.55 -13.52
N VAL A 332 9.17 14.21 -12.35
CA VAL A 332 9.54 14.85 -11.07
C VAL A 332 9.98 13.83 -10.04
N GLU A 333 11.08 14.12 -9.36
CA GLU A 333 11.68 13.31 -8.30
C GLU A 333 12.30 14.21 -7.24
N LEU A 334 12.28 13.77 -5.98
CA LEU A 334 12.78 14.53 -4.83
C LEU A 334 14.29 14.36 -4.62
N ILE A 335 14.83 13.22 -5.03
CA ILE A 335 16.24 12.85 -4.83
C ILE A 335 17.09 13.35 -6.03
N PRO A 336 18.02 14.31 -5.83
CA PRO A 336 18.84 14.86 -6.90
C PRO A 336 19.62 13.81 -7.70
N GLU A 337 20.20 12.81 -7.01
CA GLU A 337 20.99 11.75 -7.63
C GLU A 337 20.12 10.87 -8.55
N ALA A 338 18.86 10.66 -8.19
CA ALA A 338 17.91 9.93 -9.02
C ALA A 338 17.54 10.74 -10.27
N VAL A 339 17.32 12.06 -10.14
CA VAL A 339 17.10 12.96 -11.28
C VAL A 339 18.30 12.98 -12.23
N GLU A 340 19.52 12.99 -11.70
CA GLU A 340 20.73 12.88 -12.53
C GLU A 340 20.81 11.54 -13.26
N ASN A 341 20.43 10.44 -12.61
CA ASN A 341 20.30 9.13 -13.25
C ASN A 341 19.22 9.15 -14.35
N SER A 342 18.05 9.74 -14.11
CA SER A 342 17.00 9.86 -15.14
C SER A 342 17.48 10.60 -16.38
N LYS A 343 18.23 11.69 -16.21
CA LYS A 343 18.82 12.46 -17.32
C LYS A 343 19.89 11.64 -18.08
N LYS A 344 20.77 10.93 -17.35
CA LYS A 344 21.77 10.04 -17.95
C LYS A 344 21.10 8.88 -18.70
N ASN A 345 20.04 8.29 -18.14
CA ASN A 345 19.27 7.23 -18.76
C ASN A 345 18.52 7.71 -20.01
N ALA A 346 17.98 8.94 -20.00
CA ALA A 346 17.40 9.55 -21.19
C ALA A 346 18.43 9.66 -22.32
N GLN A 347 19.62 10.18 -22.01
CA GLN A 347 20.72 10.29 -22.97
C GLN A 347 21.20 8.91 -23.47
N LEU A 348 21.36 7.94 -22.57
CA LEU A 348 21.77 6.57 -22.89
C LEU A 348 20.84 5.91 -23.91
N ASN A 349 19.54 6.16 -23.81
CA ASN A 349 18.52 5.61 -24.70
C ASN A 349 18.20 6.50 -25.91
N ASN A 350 18.94 7.59 -26.12
CA ASN A 350 18.67 8.58 -27.16
C ASN A 350 17.25 9.16 -27.10
N ILE A 351 16.72 9.38 -25.89
CA ILE A 351 15.40 9.96 -25.63
C ILE A 351 15.57 11.47 -25.39
N SER A 352 15.03 12.28 -26.30
CA SER A 352 15.14 13.75 -26.24
C SER A 352 13.88 14.46 -25.73
N ASN A 353 12.74 13.76 -25.65
CA ASN A 353 11.43 14.30 -25.26
C ASN A 353 11.06 13.96 -23.80
N ALA A 354 12.05 13.75 -22.93
CA ALA A 354 11.85 13.48 -21.51
C ALA A 354 12.63 14.48 -20.66
N HIS A 355 11.92 15.23 -19.82
CA HIS A 355 12.45 16.34 -19.03
C HIS A 355 12.28 16.04 -17.55
N TYR A 356 13.37 16.07 -16.78
CA TYR A 356 13.34 15.75 -15.35
C TYR A 356 13.72 16.95 -14.47
N VAL A 357 12.91 17.18 -13.43
CA VAL A 357 13.13 18.23 -12.43
C VAL A 357 13.28 17.64 -11.03
N CYS A 358 14.11 18.28 -10.21
CA CYS A 358 14.29 17.95 -8.80
C CYS A 358 13.41 18.87 -7.96
N ASP A 359 12.21 18.42 -7.60
CA ASP A 359 11.26 19.21 -6.79
C ASP A 359 10.22 18.26 -6.15
N THR A 360 9.36 18.83 -5.31
CA THR A 360 8.08 18.20 -4.97
C THR A 360 7.19 18.16 -6.20
N ALA A 361 6.39 17.10 -6.32
CA ALA A 361 5.52 16.94 -7.47
C ALA A 361 4.44 18.04 -7.54
N GLU A 362 3.99 18.56 -6.39
CA GLU A 362 3.07 19.70 -6.33
C GLU A 362 3.66 20.98 -6.93
N ASN A 363 4.91 21.31 -6.59
CA ASN A 363 5.58 22.49 -7.14
C ASN A 363 5.88 22.32 -8.63
N ALA A 364 6.35 21.14 -9.06
CA ALA A 364 6.62 20.86 -10.46
C ALA A 364 5.36 21.02 -11.31
N MET A 365 4.24 20.40 -10.92
CA MET A 365 2.95 20.55 -11.61
C MET A 365 2.50 22.01 -11.68
N LYS A 366 2.61 22.75 -10.58
CA LYS A 366 2.26 24.17 -10.55
C LYS A 366 3.12 25.02 -11.49
N ASN A 367 4.41 24.74 -11.58
CA ASN A 367 5.32 25.47 -12.47
C ASN A 367 5.03 25.11 -13.93
N TRP A 368 4.83 23.83 -14.25
CA TRP A 368 4.50 23.40 -15.60
C TRP A 368 3.19 24.01 -16.12
N LEU A 369 2.16 24.10 -15.27
CA LEU A 369 0.92 24.78 -15.64
C LEU A 369 1.13 26.28 -15.93
N LYS A 370 1.99 26.96 -15.17
CA LYS A 370 2.35 28.36 -15.43
C LYS A 370 3.13 28.53 -16.74
N ASP A 371 3.96 27.55 -17.07
CA ASP A 371 4.73 27.52 -18.31
C ASP A 371 3.88 27.13 -19.53
N GLY A 372 2.57 26.92 -19.35
CA GLY A 372 1.61 26.61 -20.40
C GLY A 372 1.63 25.13 -20.84
N ILE A 373 2.28 24.26 -20.06
CA ILE A 373 2.24 22.81 -20.29
C ILE A 373 0.86 22.30 -19.89
N GLN A 374 0.23 21.50 -20.76
CA GLN A 374 -1.10 20.93 -20.58
C GLN A 374 -0.99 19.39 -20.59
N PRO A 375 -0.79 18.76 -19.41
CA PRO A 375 -0.72 17.31 -19.30
C PRO A 375 -2.05 16.65 -19.65
N THR A 376 -2.01 15.56 -20.41
CA THR A 376 -3.19 14.74 -20.73
C THR A 376 -3.26 13.47 -19.89
N VAL A 377 -2.10 12.98 -19.42
CA VAL A 377 -1.96 11.75 -18.64
C VAL A 377 -1.00 11.97 -17.47
N ILE A 378 -1.35 11.42 -16.30
CA ILE A 378 -0.45 11.36 -15.14
C ILE A 378 -0.19 9.90 -14.80
N LEU A 379 1.08 9.52 -14.75
CA LEU A 379 1.54 8.24 -14.24
C LEU A 379 2.12 8.49 -12.84
N VAL A 380 1.67 7.70 -11.85
CA VAL A 380 2.13 7.82 -10.47
C VAL A 380 2.48 6.46 -9.88
N ASP A 381 3.65 6.35 -9.26
CA ASP A 381 4.11 5.18 -8.50
C ASP A 381 4.61 5.62 -7.10
N PRO A 382 3.69 6.03 -6.20
CA PRO A 382 4.08 6.56 -4.91
C PRO A 382 4.60 5.49 -3.94
N PRO A 383 5.33 5.91 -2.88
CA PRO A 383 5.71 5.01 -1.80
C PRO A 383 4.48 4.45 -1.05
N ARG A 384 4.68 3.44 -0.20
CA ARG A 384 3.64 2.73 0.60
C ARG A 384 2.65 3.60 1.39
N LYS A 385 2.94 4.89 1.61
CA LYS A 385 2.05 5.86 2.26
C LYS A 385 0.95 6.41 1.32
N GLY A 386 1.03 6.10 0.03
CA GLY A 386 0.20 6.65 -1.03
C GLY A 386 0.52 8.11 -1.33
N LEU A 387 -0.44 8.77 -1.96
CA LEU A 387 -0.35 10.18 -2.34
C LEU A 387 -0.75 11.09 -1.17
N THR A 388 -0.25 12.32 -1.20
CA THR A 388 -0.71 13.39 -0.31
C THR A 388 -2.00 14.01 -0.88
N GLU A 389 -2.85 14.54 -0.01
CA GLU A 389 -4.05 15.29 -0.44
C GLU A 389 -3.67 16.50 -1.32
N SER A 390 -2.55 17.16 -0.99
CA SER A 390 -1.99 18.26 -1.79
C SER A 390 -1.65 17.82 -3.21
N PHE A 391 -1.00 16.66 -3.37
CA PHE A 391 -0.70 16.08 -4.68
C PHE A 391 -1.97 15.75 -5.44
N ILE A 392 -2.93 15.06 -4.82
CA ILE A 392 -4.17 14.64 -5.47
C ILE A 392 -4.92 15.87 -6.02
N LYS A 393 -5.08 16.92 -5.22
CA LYS A 393 -5.69 18.19 -5.65
C LYS A 393 -4.91 18.87 -6.76
N ALA A 394 -3.59 18.97 -6.64
CA ALA A 394 -2.74 19.58 -7.68
C ALA A 394 -2.82 18.81 -9.00
N SER A 395 -2.80 17.47 -8.95
CA SER A 395 -2.89 16.60 -10.12
C SER A 395 -4.25 16.74 -10.81
N ALA A 396 -5.35 16.81 -10.06
CA ALA A 396 -6.68 17.04 -10.62
C ALA A 396 -6.80 18.41 -11.30
N GLN A 397 -6.16 19.46 -10.75
CA GLN A 397 -6.13 20.81 -11.30
C GLN A 397 -5.34 20.94 -12.60
N THR A 398 -4.47 19.98 -12.93
CA THR A 398 -3.75 19.99 -14.22
C THR A 398 -4.70 19.85 -15.41
N GLY A 399 -5.88 19.30 -15.19
CA GLY A 399 -6.86 19.02 -16.23
C GLY A 399 -6.66 17.69 -16.95
N ALA A 400 -5.65 16.89 -16.59
CA ALA A 400 -5.38 15.59 -17.21
C ALA A 400 -6.62 14.68 -17.24
N ASP A 401 -6.84 13.98 -18.35
CA ASP A 401 -8.04 13.17 -18.54
C ASP A 401 -7.90 11.78 -17.90
N ARG A 402 -6.66 11.30 -17.74
CA ARG A 402 -6.34 9.94 -17.32
C ARG A 402 -5.23 9.96 -16.29
N ILE A 403 -5.40 9.16 -15.23
CA ILE A 403 -4.37 8.93 -14.22
C ILE A 403 -4.19 7.42 -14.08
N ALA A 404 -3.00 6.91 -14.40
CA ALA A 404 -2.63 5.53 -14.10
C ALA A 404 -1.88 5.51 -12.78
N TYR A 405 -2.51 4.94 -11.76
CA TYR A 405 -1.98 4.83 -10.41
C TYR A 405 -1.44 3.41 -10.21
N ILE A 406 -0.11 3.29 -10.18
CA ILE A 406 0.63 2.10 -9.75
C ILE A 406 0.79 2.16 -8.23
N SER A 407 0.40 1.11 -7.50
CA SER A 407 0.44 1.12 -6.04
C SER A 407 0.90 -0.20 -5.44
N CYS A 408 1.84 -0.09 -4.50
CA CYS A 408 2.31 -1.18 -3.65
C CYS A 408 1.49 -1.38 -2.37
N ASN A 409 0.43 -0.59 -2.18
CA ASN A 409 -0.45 -0.65 -1.01
C ASN A 409 -1.90 -0.30 -1.37
N VAL A 410 -2.71 -1.36 -1.50
CA VAL A 410 -4.13 -1.31 -1.86
C VAL A 410 -4.98 -0.46 -0.91
N ALA A 411 -4.60 -0.36 0.37
CA ALA A 411 -5.37 0.41 1.33
C ALA A 411 -5.22 1.92 1.13
N THR A 412 -3.98 2.38 0.88
CA THR A 412 -3.73 3.79 0.56
C THR A 412 -4.21 4.14 -0.84
N MET A 413 -4.10 3.21 -1.80
CA MET A 413 -4.70 3.38 -3.13
C MET A 413 -6.22 3.61 -3.04
N ALA A 414 -6.95 2.78 -2.29
CA ALA A 414 -8.40 2.93 -2.14
C ALA A 414 -8.78 4.26 -1.46
N ARG A 415 -8.02 4.70 -0.44
CA ARG A 415 -8.19 6.03 0.17
C ARG A 415 -8.03 7.14 -0.85
N ASP A 416 -6.98 7.07 -1.67
CA ASP A 416 -6.64 8.12 -2.64
C ASP A 416 -7.65 8.15 -3.79
N ILE A 417 -8.08 6.98 -4.29
CA ILE A 417 -9.13 6.84 -5.31
C ILE A 417 -10.41 7.52 -4.86
N LYS A 418 -10.81 7.33 -3.59
CA LYS A 418 -12.01 7.99 -3.04
C LYS A 418 -11.92 9.51 -3.17
N LEU A 419 -10.77 10.10 -2.85
CA LEU A 419 -10.57 11.54 -2.99
C LEU A 419 -10.56 11.97 -4.46
N TYR A 420 -10.01 11.17 -5.37
CA TYR A 420 -10.10 11.43 -6.82
C TYR A 420 -11.56 11.41 -7.32
N GLN A 421 -12.42 10.53 -6.78
CA GLN A 421 -13.85 10.53 -7.09
C GLN A 421 -14.56 11.81 -6.67
N GLU A 422 -14.23 12.34 -5.49
CA GLU A 422 -14.73 13.63 -5.02
C GLU A 422 -14.27 14.79 -5.92
N LEU A 423 -13.20 14.61 -6.68
CA LEU A 423 -12.63 15.58 -7.63
C LEU A 423 -13.01 15.31 -9.10
N GLY A 424 -13.99 14.44 -9.35
CA GLY A 424 -14.54 14.21 -10.70
C GLY A 424 -13.82 13.16 -11.55
N TYR A 425 -13.05 12.26 -10.93
CA TYR A 425 -12.47 11.10 -11.61
C TYR A 425 -13.21 9.82 -11.25
N GLU A 426 -13.41 8.95 -12.24
CA GLU A 426 -14.01 7.64 -12.04
C GLU A 426 -12.95 6.55 -12.12
N LEU A 427 -13.01 5.58 -11.21
CA LEU A 427 -12.19 4.37 -11.30
C LEU A 427 -12.76 3.46 -12.40
N LYS A 428 -12.00 3.25 -13.47
CA LYS A 428 -12.45 2.49 -14.65
C LYS A 428 -12.10 1.01 -14.59
N LYS A 429 -10.88 0.67 -14.20
CA LYS A 429 -10.37 -0.72 -14.18
C LYS A 429 -9.19 -0.85 -13.22
N VAL A 430 -9.05 -2.04 -12.65
CA VAL A 430 -7.95 -2.38 -11.73
C VAL A 430 -7.34 -3.73 -12.09
N GLN A 431 -6.02 -3.76 -12.25
CA GLN A 431 -5.23 -4.98 -12.49
C GLN A 431 -4.23 -5.18 -11.33
N PRO A 432 -4.43 -6.19 -10.48
CA PRO A 432 -3.42 -6.62 -9.53
C PRO A 432 -2.28 -7.34 -10.27
N VAL A 433 -1.04 -7.11 -9.86
CA VAL A 433 0.15 -7.76 -10.42
C VAL A 433 0.95 -8.39 -9.29
N ASP A 434 1.33 -9.65 -9.45
CA ASP A 434 2.15 -10.35 -8.48
C ASP A 434 3.64 -10.00 -8.64
N LEU A 435 4.02 -8.78 -8.28
CA LEU A 435 5.43 -8.34 -8.32
C LEU A 435 6.31 -9.07 -7.29
N PHE A 436 5.71 -9.54 -6.20
CA PHE A 436 6.40 -10.27 -5.13
C PHE A 436 5.73 -11.62 -4.85
N PRO A 437 5.92 -12.61 -5.75
CA PRO A 437 5.43 -13.97 -5.53
C PRO A 437 5.91 -14.54 -4.20
N GLN A 438 5.14 -15.48 -3.63
CA GLN A 438 5.42 -16.09 -2.32
C GLN A 438 5.28 -15.14 -1.12
N THR A 439 5.02 -13.85 -1.35
CA THR A 439 4.80 -12.86 -0.29
C THR A 439 3.37 -12.33 -0.28
N HIS A 440 2.95 -11.74 0.84
CA HIS A 440 1.64 -11.09 0.96
C HIS A 440 1.47 -9.80 0.14
N HIS A 441 2.56 -9.20 -0.34
CA HIS A 441 2.50 -7.92 -1.06
C HIS A 441 1.71 -8.05 -2.38
N VAL A 442 0.95 -7.01 -2.69
CA VAL A 442 0.16 -6.90 -3.93
C VAL A 442 0.47 -5.55 -4.56
N GLU A 443 0.95 -5.58 -5.80
CA GLU A 443 1.02 -4.38 -6.63
C GLU A 443 -0.28 -4.27 -7.42
N THR A 444 -0.71 -3.05 -7.71
CA THR A 444 -1.93 -2.81 -8.48
C THR A 444 -1.74 -1.64 -9.43
N VAL A 445 -2.33 -1.75 -10.62
CA VAL A 445 -2.53 -0.63 -11.53
C VAL A 445 -4.01 -0.28 -11.55
N ALA A 446 -4.34 0.96 -11.21
CA ALA A 446 -5.68 1.50 -11.29
C ALA A 446 -5.74 2.61 -12.35
N LEU A 447 -6.71 2.54 -13.25
CA LEU A 447 -7.01 3.63 -14.18
C LEU A 447 -8.12 4.51 -13.61
N LEU A 448 -7.80 5.78 -13.39
CA LEU A 448 -8.77 6.83 -13.13
C LEU A 448 -8.96 7.63 -14.41
N SER A 449 -10.20 7.94 -14.74
CA SER A 449 -10.54 8.78 -15.90
C SER A 449 -11.48 9.89 -15.48
N LYS A 450 -11.20 11.11 -15.93
CA LYS A 450 -12.04 12.27 -15.68
C LYS A 450 -13.42 12.05 -16.29
N LEU A 451 -14.47 12.35 -15.53
CA LEU A 451 -15.84 12.26 -16.02
C LEU A 451 -16.06 13.28 -17.16
N ASP A 452 -16.72 12.81 -18.23
CA ASP A 452 -17.14 13.65 -19.35
C ASP A 452 -18.24 14.60 -18.85
N VAL A 453 -17.88 15.88 -18.65
CA VAL A 453 -18.75 16.91 -18.06
C VAL A 453 -20.01 17.16 -18.91
N ASP A 454 -19.93 16.94 -20.23
CA ASP A 454 -21.08 17.08 -21.13
C ASP A 454 -22.11 15.94 -20.98
N LYS A 455 -21.72 14.83 -20.34
CA LYS A 455 -22.60 13.68 -20.04
C LYS A 455 -22.94 13.54 -18.57
N HIS A 456 -22.24 14.26 -17.70
CA HIS A 456 -22.39 14.19 -16.25
C HIS A 456 -22.60 15.59 -15.70
N ILE A 457 -23.86 15.94 -15.49
CA ILE A 457 -24.23 17.14 -14.74
C ILE A 457 -23.98 16.81 -13.26
N SER A 458 -22.90 17.34 -12.70
CA SER A 458 -22.76 17.45 -11.25
C SER A 458 -23.75 18.50 -10.77
N VAL A 459 -24.92 18.06 -10.32
CA VAL A 459 -25.88 18.92 -9.63
C VAL A 459 -25.36 19.10 -8.21
N GLU A 460 -24.75 20.25 -7.91
CA GLU A 460 -24.70 20.72 -6.54
C GLU A 460 -26.13 21.06 -6.13
N ILE A 461 -26.76 20.13 -5.43
CA ILE A 461 -27.99 20.42 -4.70
C ILE A 461 -27.52 21.16 -3.44
N GLU A 462 -27.63 22.48 -3.43
CA GLU A 462 -27.69 23.21 -2.16
C GLU A 462 -28.85 22.59 -1.38
N LEU A 463 -28.54 21.92 -0.27
CA LEU A 463 -29.50 21.26 0.62
C LEU A 463 -30.27 22.30 1.46
N ASP A 464 -30.70 23.38 0.82
CA ASP A 464 -31.78 24.22 1.28
C ASP A 464 -33.01 23.82 0.44
N GLU A 465 -33.83 22.92 1.00
CA GLU A 465 -35.16 22.49 0.52
C GLU A 465 -35.29 21.25 -0.40
N MET A 466 -34.48 20.20 -0.21
CA MET A 466 -34.92 18.85 -0.62
C MET A 466 -34.66 17.82 0.48
N ASP A 467 -35.64 17.66 1.36
CA ASP A 467 -35.67 16.60 2.36
C ASP A 467 -36.72 15.54 1.97
N LEU A 468 -36.18 14.33 1.72
CA LEU A 468 -36.75 13.01 2.02
C LEU A 468 -37.74 12.38 1.02
N THR A 469 -37.20 11.41 0.27
CA THR A 469 -37.94 10.25 -0.23
C THR A 469 -38.48 9.39 0.92
N SER A 470 -39.80 9.21 0.94
CA SER A 470 -40.55 8.05 1.42
C SER A 470 -40.09 7.35 2.73
N ALA A 471 -40.34 7.99 3.87
CA ALA A 471 -40.60 7.32 5.14
C ALA A 471 -41.58 8.17 5.97
N GLU A 472 -42.87 7.79 5.93
CA GLU A 472 -44.01 8.35 6.71
C GLU A 472 -44.01 9.87 6.94
N SER A 473 -44.65 10.61 6.03
CA SER A 473 -44.94 12.05 6.18
C SER A 473 -45.77 12.35 7.43
N LYS A 474 -45.12 12.68 8.55
CA LYS A 474 -45.76 13.22 9.76
C LYS A 474 -45.57 14.73 9.78
N ALA A 475 -46.66 15.50 9.87
CA ALA A 475 -46.59 16.95 9.86
C ALA A 475 -45.77 17.52 11.03
N THR A 476 -44.94 18.51 10.71
CA THR A 476 -44.11 19.22 11.67
C THR A 476 -44.95 20.11 12.59
N TYR A 477 -44.37 20.54 13.70
CA TYR A 477 -45.04 21.46 14.63
C TYR A 477 -45.36 22.82 13.98
N ALA A 478 -44.59 23.26 12.99
CA ALA A 478 -44.85 24.49 12.26
C ALA A 478 -46.10 24.34 11.38
N GLN A 479 -46.20 23.24 10.62
CA GLN A 479 -47.35 22.93 9.76
C GLN A 479 -48.65 22.82 10.56
N ILE A 480 -48.61 22.22 11.75
CA ILE A 480 -49.79 22.14 12.64
C ILE A 480 -50.20 23.53 13.13
N LYS A 481 -49.25 24.39 13.50
CA LYS A 481 -49.56 25.77 13.93
C LYS A 481 -50.18 26.59 12.82
N GLU A 482 -49.63 26.49 11.62
CA GLU A 482 -50.11 27.19 10.44
C GLU A 482 -51.51 26.74 10.05
N TYR A 483 -51.77 25.43 10.06
CA TYR A 483 -53.11 24.88 9.82
C TYR A 483 -54.15 25.40 10.82
N VAL A 484 -53.81 25.37 12.12
CA VAL A 484 -54.71 25.82 13.18
C VAL A 484 -54.96 27.33 13.08
N TRP A 485 -53.95 28.12 12.71
CA TRP A 485 -54.11 29.55 12.48
C TRP A 485 -54.99 29.84 11.26
N ASN A 486 -54.73 29.17 10.13
CA ASN A 486 -55.45 29.45 8.89
C ASN A 486 -56.92 28.99 8.92
N LYS A 487 -57.24 27.94 9.68
CA LYS A 487 -58.59 27.36 9.74
C LYS A 487 -59.42 27.82 10.92
N PHE A 488 -58.80 28.06 12.07
CA PHE A 488 -59.49 28.40 13.31
C PHE A 488 -59.12 29.79 13.85
N GLU A 489 -58.15 30.49 13.24
CA GLU A 489 -57.60 31.77 13.71
C GLU A 489 -57.05 31.73 15.16
N LEU A 490 -56.70 30.54 15.62
CA LEU A 490 -56.22 30.30 16.99
C LEU A 490 -54.69 30.17 17.04
N LYS A 491 -54.05 30.89 17.98
CA LYS A 491 -52.62 30.68 18.28
C LYS A 491 -52.44 29.53 19.26
N VAL A 492 -51.76 28.47 18.81
CA VAL A 492 -51.39 27.30 19.61
C VAL A 492 -49.88 27.19 19.82
N SER A 493 -49.48 26.82 21.04
CA SER A 493 -48.06 26.66 21.40
C SER A 493 -47.55 25.27 21.02
N THR A 494 -46.24 25.14 20.86
CA THR A 494 -45.57 23.85 20.63
C THR A 494 -45.83 22.88 21.80
N LEU A 495 -45.97 23.41 23.01
CA LEU A 495 -46.28 22.66 24.23
C LEU A 495 -47.68 22.02 24.16
N TYR A 496 -48.70 22.76 23.71
CA TYR A 496 -50.06 22.22 23.57
C TYR A 496 -50.13 21.13 22.50
N ILE A 497 -49.46 21.33 21.35
CA ILE A 497 -49.39 20.31 20.30
C ILE A 497 -48.72 19.02 20.82
N ALA A 498 -47.65 19.16 21.62
CA ALA A 498 -46.97 18.01 22.20
C ALA A 498 -47.84 17.27 23.23
N GLN A 499 -48.59 18.00 24.06
CA GLN A 499 -49.54 17.42 25.02
C GLN A 499 -50.64 16.61 24.32
N ILE A 500 -51.22 17.15 23.24
CA ILE A 500 -52.26 16.47 22.48
C ILE A 500 -51.72 15.28 21.67
N LYS A 501 -50.54 15.40 21.03
CA LYS A 501 -49.86 14.26 20.37
C LYS A 501 -49.61 13.11 21.35
N LYS A 502 -49.20 13.43 22.59
CA LYS A 502 -49.02 12.45 23.65
C LYS A 502 -50.34 11.82 24.10
N LYS A 503 -51.42 12.60 24.20
CA LYS A 503 -52.78 12.12 24.50
C LYS A 503 -53.29 11.13 23.44
N CYS A 504 -52.84 11.27 22.19
CA CYS A 504 -53.19 10.40 21.07
C CYS A 504 -52.20 9.24 20.82
N GLY A 505 -51.22 9.01 21.71
CA GLY A 505 -50.30 7.87 21.60
C GLY A 505 -49.17 8.02 20.56
N ILE A 506 -48.91 9.22 20.04
CA ILE A 506 -47.81 9.45 19.08
C ILE A 506 -46.48 9.58 19.85
N GLU A 507 -45.52 8.68 19.58
CA GLU A 507 -44.16 8.76 20.15
C GLU A 507 -43.43 10.03 19.70
N LEU A 508 -42.93 10.79 20.68
CA LEU A 508 -42.15 12.02 20.46
C LEU A 508 -40.69 11.73 20.82
N ARG A 509 -39.74 12.09 19.94
CA ARG A 509 -38.30 12.11 20.28
C ARG A 509 -38.09 13.02 21.49
N GLU A 510 -37.32 12.57 22.49
CA GLU A 510 -37.04 13.33 23.71
C GLU A 510 -36.22 14.60 23.41
N HIS A 511 -36.88 15.67 22.99
CA HIS A 511 -36.32 17.02 23.01
C HIS A 511 -37.43 18.05 23.21
N TYR A 512 -37.79 18.30 24.47
CA TYR A 512 -38.38 19.58 24.88
C TYR A 512 -37.85 19.93 26.27
N ASN A 513 -37.45 21.20 26.42
CA ASN A 513 -36.95 21.82 27.65
C ASN A 513 -37.69 21.33 28.91
N LYS A 514 -37.09 20.42 29.67
CA LYS A 514 -37.44 20.21 31.08
C LYS A 514 -36.98 21.45 31.85
N SER A 515 -37.93 22.24 32.32
CA SER A 515 -37.67 23.38 33.21
C SER A 515 -37.04 22.91 34.53
N LYS A 516 -35.97 23.55 34.99
CA LYS A 516 -35.23 23.22 36.24
C LYS A 516 -35.95 23.67 37.53
N LYS A 517 -37.27 23.93 37.51
CA LYS A 517 -38.03 24.35 38.70
C LYS A 517 -39.10 23.31 39.04
N ASP A 518 -38.95 22.67 40.20
CA ASP A 518 -39.75 21.50 40.64
C ASP A 518 -41.25 21.74 40.88
N LYS A 519 -41.77 22.96 40.71
CA LYS A 519 -43.22 23.26 40.88
C LYS A 519 -43.71 24.32 39.90
N GLN A 520 -43.54 24.11 38.60
CA GLN A 520 -44.16 24.97 37.59
C GLN A 520 -45.57 24.46 37.24
N ILE A 521 -46.59 25.31 37.43
CA ILE A 521 -47.97 25.04 36.99
C ILE A 521 -47.94 24.98 35.46
N ILE A 522 -48.18 23.80 34.88
CA ILE A 522 -48.28 23.62 33.44
C ILE A 522 -49.68 24.09 33.02
N PRO A 523 -49.81 25.15 32.20
CA PRO A 523 -51.12 25.59 31.74
C PRO A 523 -51.78 24.49 30.92
N GLN A 524 -53.05 24.20 31.19
CA GLN A 524 -53.83 23.25 30.40
C GLN A 524 -54.33 23.91 29.11
N CYS A 525 -54.28 23.15 28.02
CA CYS A 525 -54.87 23.57 26.75
C CYS A 525 -56.38 23.76 26.94
N THR A 526 -56.92 24.87 26.42
CA THR A 526 -58.37 25.09 26.41
C THR A 526 -59.02 24.08 25.45
N LEU A 527 -60.28 23.68 25.74
CA LEU A 527 -61.03 22.71 24.92
C LEU A 527 -61.06 23.11 23.42
N GLU A 528 -61.27 24.39 23.15
CA GLU A 528 -61.29 24.95 21.80
C GLU A 528 -59.95 24.78 21.06
N LYS A 529 -58.82 24.96 21.75
CA LYS A 529 -57.48 24.76 21.16
C LYS A 529 -57.14 23.28 21.02
N GLU A 530 -57.66 22.43 21.90
CA GLU A 530 -57.51 20.99 21.80
C GLU A 530 -58.24 20.44 20.56
N GLU A 531 -59.49 20.86 20.32
CA GLU A 531 -60.25 20.46 19.13
C GLU A 531 -59.55 20.90 17.83
N ALA A 532 -59.05 22.14 17.79
CA ALA A 532 -58.32 22.64 16.62
C ALA A 532 -57.02 21.84 16.35
N ILE A 533 -56.28 21.45 17.39
CA ILE A 533 -55.09 20.61 17.24
C ILE A 533 -55.48 19.18 16.80
N MET A 534 -56.55 18.61 17.34
CA MET A 534 -57.05 17.28 16.94
C MET A 534 -57.48 17.25 15.47
N ASP A 535 -58.13 18.32 15.00
CA ASP A 535 -58.52 18.46 13.59
C ASP A 535 -57.29 18.53 12.67
N ALA A 536 -56.26 19.28 13.08
CA ALA A 536 -54.99 19.33 12.36
C ALA A 536 -54.30 17.95 12.31
N LEU A 537 -54.28 17.20 13.42
CA LEU A 537 -53.67 15.86 13.46
C LEU A 537 -54.41 14.87 12.54
N ARG A 538 -55.75 14.93 12.47
CA ARG A 538 -56.55 14.14 11.51
C ARG A 538 -56.28 14.55 10.07
N HIS A 539 -56.19 15.85 9.80
CA HIS A 539 -55.90 16.39 8.48
C HIS A 539 -54.56 15.88 7.94
N PHE A 540 -53.53 15.84 8.80
CA PHE A 540 -52.21 15.33 8.47
C PHE A 540 -52.06 13.81 8.64
N LYS A 541 -53.16 13.07 8.84
CA LYS A 541 -53.18 11.60 9.02
C LYS A 541 -52.23 11.10 10.10
N MET A 542 -52.07 11.87 11.18
CA MET A 542 -51.20 11.55 12.31
C MET A 542 -51.92 10.75 13.40
N ILE A 543 -53.26 10.77 13.42
CA ILE A 543 -54.15 10.06 14.35
C ILE A 543 -55.36 9.47 13.63
#